data_AF-A0A7C5GR82-F1
#
_entry.id   AF-A0A7C5GR82-F1
#
_cell.length_a   1.000
_cell.length_b   1.000
_cell.length_c   1.000
_cell.angle_alpha   90.00
_cell.angle_beta   90.00
_cell.angle_gamma   90.00
#
_symmetry.space_group_name_H-M   'P 1'
#
loop_
_entity.id
_entity.type
_entity.pdbx_description
1 polymer ?
#
loop_
_entity_poly.entity_id
_entity_poly.type
_entity_poly.pdbx_seq_one_letter_code
_entity_poly.pdbx_strand_id
1 'polypeptide(L)'
;MNLLEALQAQPFLWIGTATILGLLVGSFLNVLILRLPVMLERQWRAQCAELMGEDAPAGEREERFDLLHPPSRCPRCGHRIRPWENVPVL
;
A
#
# COMPACT_ATOMS: atom_id res chain seq x y z
N MET A 1 -15.98 -19.89 -27.21
CA MET A 1 -14.77 -20.02 -26.37
C MET A 1 -14.85 -18.95 -25.30
N ASN A 2 -15.11 -19.35 -24.07
CA ASN A 2 -15.15 -18.44 -22.93
C ASN A 2 -13.74 -18.19 -22.40
N LEU A 3 -13.56 -17.11 -21.63
CA LEU A 3 -12.25 -16.71 -21.08
C LEU A 3 -11.56 -17.86 -20.33
N LEU A 4 -12.32 -18.63 -19.55
CA LEU A 4 -11.81 -19.76 -18.77
C LEU A 4 -11.26 -20.88 -19.67
N GLU A 5 -11.94 -21.17 -20.79
CA GLU A 5 -11.50 -22.17 -21.76
C GLU A 5 -10.23 -21.70 -22.49
N ALA A 6 -10.15 -20.41 -22.84
CA ALA A 6 -8.96 -19.83 -23.48
C ALA A 6 -7.73 -19.88 -22.55
N LEU A 7 -7.93 -19.63 -21.26
CA LEU A 7 -6.89 -19.71 -20.23
C LEU A 7 -6.41 -21.15 -19.99
N GLN A 8 -7.32 -22.14 -20.00
CA GLN A 8 -6.97 -23.55 -19.86
C GLN A 8 -6.25 -24.11 -21.09
N ALA A 9 -6.64 -23.66 -22.29
CA ALA A 9 -6.07 -24.15 -23.55
C ALA A 9 -4.66 -23.62 -23.84
N GLN A 10 -4.25 -22.50 -23.22
CA GLN A 10 -2.98 -21.83 -23.50
C GLN A 10 -2.19 -21.57 -22.20
N PRO A 11 -1.20 -22.41 -21.87
CA PRO A 11 -0.40 -22.26 -20.64
C PRO A 11 0.24 -20.88 -20.48
N PHE A 12 0.68 -20.26 -21.58
CA PHE A 12 1.26 -18.91 -21.55
C PHE A 12 0.27 -17.83 -21.13
N LEU A 13 -1.00 -17.91 -21.54
CA LEU A 13 -2.03 -16.97 -21.13
C LEU A 13 -2.35 -17.11 -19.64
N TRP A 14 -2.43 -18.35 -19.15
CA TRP A 14 -2.60 -18.64 -17.73
C TRP A 14 -1.47 -18.04 -16.90
N ILE A 15 -0.21 -18.37 -17.24
CA ILE A 15 0.96 -17.90 -16.51
C ILE A 15 1.04 -16.38 -16.56
N GLY A 16 0.90 -15.76 -17.74
CA GLY A 16 0.95 -14.31 -17.89
C GLY A 16 -0.11 -13.59 -17.05
N THR A 17 -1.34 -14.10 -17.04
CA THR A 17 -2.44 -13.52 -16.25
C THR A 17 -2.18 -13.66 -14.75
N ALA A 18 -1.77 -14.85 -14.30
CA ALA A 18 -1.44 -15.10 -12.90
C ALA A 18 -0.25 -14.24 -12.43
N THR A 19 0.79 -14.08 -13.26
CA THR A 19 1.94 -13.22 -12.96
C THR A 19 1.50 -11.76 -12.85
N ILE A 20 0.75 -11.23 -13.82
CA ILE A 20 0.27 -9.84 -13.75
C ILE A 20 -0.57 -9.62 -12.49
N LEU A 21 -1.52 -10.51 -12.20
CA LEU A 21 -2.36 -10.41 -11.02
C LEU A 21 -1.53 -10.49 -9.73
N GLY A 22 -0.56 -11.40 -9.67
CA GLY A 22 0.38 -11.52 -8.55
C GLY A 22 1.21 -10.26 -8.35
N LEU A 23 1.69 -9.62 -9.43
CA LEU A 23 2.44 -8.36 -9.36
C LEU A 23 1.58 -7.20 -8.85
N LEU A 24 0.33 -7.10 -9.32
CA LEU A 24 -0.60 -6.07 -8.87
C LEU A 24 -0.92 -6.23 -7.37
N VAL A 25 -1.27 -7.45 -6.95
CA VAL A 25 -1.56 -7.76 -5.54
C VAL A 25 -0.32 -7.56 -4.67
N GLY A 26 0.83 -8.06 -5.10
CA GLY A 26 2.09 -7.92 -4.37
C GLY A 26 2.52 -6.46 -4.20
N SER A 27 2.42 -5.65 -5.27
CA SER A 27 2.69 -4.21 -5.21
C SER A 27 1.79 -3.49 -4.21
N PHE A 28 0.50 -3.86 -4.15
CA PHE A 28 -0.43 -3.28 -3.19
C PHE A 28 -0.11 -3.70 -1.75
N LEU A 29 0.20 -4.98 -1.53
CA LEU A 29 0.58 -5.50 -0.20
C LEU A 29 1.85 -4.84 0.33
N ASN A 30 2.83 -4.54 -0.54
CA ASN A 30 4.05 -3.83 -0.16
C ASN A 30 3.74 -2.43 0.44
N VAL A 31 2.81 -1.70 -0.17
CA VAL A 31 2.36 -0.40 0.35
C VAL A 31 1.58 -0.54 1.65
N LEU A 32 0.70 -1.55 1.74
CA LEU A 32 -0.12 -1.81 2.92
C LEU A 32 0.71 -2.13 4.17
N ILE A 33 1.69 -3.03 4.06
CA ILE A 33 2.51 -3.48 5.20
C ILE A 33 3.24 -2.30 5.83
N LEU A 34 3.72 -1.36 5.02
CA LEU A 34 4.44 -0.18 5.52
C LEU A 34 3.52 0.85 6.16
N ARG A 35 2.33 1.08 5.59
CA ARG A 35 1.50 2.26 5.95
C ARG A 35 0.40 1.97 6.95
N LEU A 36 -0.22 0.79 6.86
CA LEU A 36 -1.37 0.44 7.70
C LEU A 36 -1.06 0.51 9.20
N PRO A 37 0.08 -0.01 9.70
CA PRO A 37 0.40 0.05 11.13
C PRO A 37 0.50 1.48 11.65
N VAL A 38 1.11 2.38 10.87
CA VAL A 38 1.29 3.79 11.23
C VAL A 38 -0.05 4.51 11.30
N MET A 39 -0.96 4.25 10.35
CA MET A 39 -2.31 4.84 10.37
C MET A 39 -3.09 4.38 11.61
N LEU A 40 -3.01 3.08 11.95
CA LEU A 40 -3.66 2.53 13.13
C LEU A 40 -3.09 3.11 14.43
N GLU A 41 -1.77 3.29 14.52
CA GLU A 41 -1.11 3.88 15.69
C GLU A 41 -1.52 5.35 15.91
N ARG A 42 -1.59 6.15 14.83
CA ARG A 42 -2.08 7.54 14.89
C ARG A 42 -3.54 7.59 15.34
N GLN A 43 -4.38 6.73 14.75
CA GLN A 43 -5.79 6.64 15.14
C GLN A 43 -5.95 6.27 16.62
N TRP A 44 -5.15 5.31 17.09
CA TRP A 44 -5.14 4.90 18.49
C TRP A 44 -4.75 6.04 19.43
N ARG A 45 -3.67 6.79 19.11
CA ARG A 45 -3.24 7.95 19.90
C ARG A 45 -4.31 9.03 19.98
N ALA A 46 -4.96 9.33 18.86
CA ALA A 46 -6.06 10.29 18.83
C ALA A 46 -7.22 9.86 19.74
N GLN A 47 -7.58 8.57 19.73
CA GLN A 47 -8.62 8.02 20.63
C GLN A 47 -8.22 8.10 22.11
N CYS A 48 -6.95 7.85 22.44
CA CYS A 48 -6.46 8.01 23.81
C CYS A 48 -6.53 9.47 24.27
N ALA A 49 -6.10 10.43 23.44
CA ALA A 49 -6.17 11.85 23.77
C ALA A 49 -7.61 12.32 24.01
N GLU A 50 -8.54 11.87 23.16
CA GLU A 50 -9.98 12.16 23.29
C GLU A 50 -10.53 11.64 24.64
N LEU A 51 -10.17 10.41 25.03
CA LEU A 51 -10.58 9.82 26.31
C LEU A 51 -10.02 10.57 27.52
N MET A 52 -8.82 11.14 27.41
CA MET A 52 -8.17 11.88 28.49
C MET A 52 -8.62 13.35 28.56
N GLY A 53 -9.45 13.80 27.62
CA GLY A 53 -9.86 15.20 27.50
C GLY A 53 -8.71 16.13 27.06
N GLU A 54 -7.67 15.56 26.45
CA GLU A 54 -6.53 16.29 25.89
C GLU A 54 -6.84 16.70 24.46
N ASP A 55 -6.35 17.87 24.05
CA ASP A 55 -6.40 18.25 22.64
C ASP A 55 -5.56 17.27 21.81
N ALA A 56 -6.08 16.91 20.62
CA ALA A 56 -5.36 16.03 19.71
C ALA A 56 -3.94 16.59 19.43
N PRO A 57 -2.90 15.74 19.42
CA PRO A 57 -1.52 16.17 19.29
C PRO A 57 -1.32 17.04 18.04
N ALA A 58 -0.79 18.25 18.23
CA ALA A 58 -0.73 19.31 17.21
C ALA A 58 -0.08 18.89 15.88
N GLY A 59 0.86 17.92 15.91
CA GLY A 59 1.56 17.44 14.71
C GLY A 59 0.83 16.36 13.90
N GLU A 60 -0.26 15.77 14.40
CA GLU A 60 -1.00 14.70 13.69
C GLU A 60 -2.08 15.24 12.74
N ARG A 61 -2.50 16.50 12.89
CA ARG A 61 -3.52 17.15 12.04
C ARG A 61 -2.97 17.71 10.72
N GLU A 62 -1.66 17.89 10.59
CA GLU A 62 -1.12 18.81 9.59
C GLU A 62 -0.79 18.19 8.22
N GLU A 63 -0.57 16.87 8.15
CA GLU A 63 -0.30 16.21 6.87
C GLU A 63 -1.10 14.91 6.70
N ARG A 64 -1.92 14.87 5.63
CA ARG A 64 -2.70 13.72 5.22
C ARG A 64 -1.80 12.50 4.99
N PHE A 65 -1.93 11.51 5.85
CA PHE A 65 -1.22 10.23 5.75
C PHE A 65 -2.23 9.10 5.55
N ASP A 66 -2.35 8.66 4.29
CA ASP A 66 -3.19 7.55 3.87
C ASP A 66 -2.40 6.57 2.98
N LEU A 67 -3.08 5.58 2.42
CA LEU A 67 -2.45 4.56 1.57
C LEU A 67 -1.83 5.14 0.29
N LEU A 68 -2.32 6.28 -0.19
CA LEU A 68 -1.92 6.91 -1.46
C LEU A 68 -1.02 8.14 -1.24
N HIS A 69 -1.17 8.83 -0.12
CA HIS A 69 -0.51 10.09 0.21
C HIS A 69 0.16 10.05 1.58
N PRO A 70 1.33 10.69 1.75
CA PRO A 70 2.19 11.23 0.68
C PRO A 70 2.73 10.11 -0.22
N PRO A 71 3.23 10.39 -1.43
CA PRO A 71 3.88 9.37 -2.26
C PRO A 71 5.05 8.73 -1.50
N SER A 72 5.27 7.43 -1.72
CA SER A 72 6.33 6.69 -1.03
C SER A 72 7.70 7.35 -1.24
N ARG A 73 8.50 7.40 -0.18
CA ARG A 73 9.86 7.94 -0.22
C ARG A 73 10.84 6.94 0.37
N CYS A 74 12.05 6.90 -0.18
CA CYS A 74 13.11 6.08 0.37
C CYS A 74 13.48 6.63 1.78
N PRO A 75 13.47 5.80 2.83
CA PRO A 75 13.79 6.26 4.19
C PRO A 75 15.27 6.66 4.34
N ARG A 76 16.14 6.21 3.43
CA ARG A 76 17.58 6.48 3.49
C ARG A 76 18.00 7.78 2.80
N CYS A 77 17.35 8.13 1.69
CA CYS A 77 17.76 9.28 0.86
C CYS A 77 16.63 10.27 0.53
N GLY A 78 15.38 9.99 0.90
CA GLY A 78 14.24 10.88 0.69
C GLY A 78 13.70 10.93 -0.76
N HIS A 79 14.31 10.18 -1.69
CA HIS A 79 13.85 10.09 -3.07
C HIS A 79 12.39 9.63 -3.16
N ARG A 80 11.61 10.26 -4.04
CA ARG A 80 10.21 9.90 -4.29
C ARG A 80 10.16 8.63 -5.13
N ILE A 81 9.70 7.54 -4.53
CA ILE A 81 9.57 6.23 -5.16
C ILE A 81 8.39 6.26 -6.13
N ARG A 82 8.65 5.89 -7.38
CA ARG A 82 7.67 5.74 -8.46
C ARG A 82 6.92 4.40 -8.30
N PRO A 83 5.70 4.26 -8.83
CA PRO A 83 4.92 3.03 -8.66
C PRO A 83 5.63 1.77 -9.14
N TRP A 84 6.39 1.85 -10.24
CA TRP A 84 7.15 0.70 -10.77
C TRP A 84 8.39 0.35 -9.93
N GLU A 85 8.91 1.26 -9.13
CA GLU A 85 10.01 0.97 -8.19
C GLU A 85 9.53 0.23 -6.93
N ASN A 86 8.21 0.12 -6.72
CA ASN A 86 7.60 -0.69 -5.66
C ASN A 86 7.20 -2.10 -6.12
N VAL A 87 7.53 -2.49 -7.36
CA VAL A 87 7.21 -3.81 -7.88
C VAL A 87 8.09 -4.83 -7.16
N PRO A 88 7.50 -5.88 -6.52
CA PRO A 88 8.20 -6.79 -5.60
C PRO A 88 9.20 -7.77 -6.26
N VAL A 89 9.67 -7.45 -7.46
CA VAL A 89 10.62 -8.26 -8.25
C VAL A 89 11.87 -7.44 -8.63
N LEU A 90 11.87 -6.14 -8.33
CA LEU A 90 13.00 -5.21 -8.51
C LEU A 90 13.64 -4.94 -7.15
#